data_AF-A0A6C0IYD6-F1
#
_entry.id   AF-A0A6C0IYD6-F1
#
_cell.length_a   1.000
_cell.length_b   1.000
_cell.length_c   1.000
_cell.angle_alpha   90.00
_cell.angle_beta   90.00
_cell.angle_gamma   90.00
#
_symmetry.space_group_name_H-M   'P 1'
#
loop_
_entity.id
_entity.type
_entity.pdbx_description
1 polymer ?
#
loop_
_entity_poly.entity_id
_entity_poly.type
_entity_poly.pdbx_seq_one_letter_code
_entity_poly.pdbx_strand_id
1 'polypeptide(L)'
;MNPELKDLLALAQRGLANAGVYISLSLALLGYSRFYRGKGDMFYNIAFIVISITMMLLALKVLNTLLEHLHKFKAKLNEEDLKLLNEFIIIPRVLLYILISISFFSFFTLYRELKQ
;
A
#
# COMPACT_ATOMS: atom_id res chain seq x y z
N MET A 1 -28.04 2.71 8.73
CA MET A 1 -26.66 2.18 8.66
C MET A 1 -26.26 1.70 10.03
N ASN A 2 -25.87 0.43 10.16
CA ASN A 2 -25.41 -0.17 11.41
C ASN A 2 -24.27 0.69 12.03
N PRO A 3 -24.32 1.09 13.32
CA PRO A 3 -23.26 1.87 13.95
C PRO A 3 -21.89 1.18 13.88
N GLU A 4 -21.84 -0.15 13.99
CA GLU A 4 -20.60 -0.91 13.84
C GLU A 4 -20.04 -0.84 12.42
N LEU A 5 -20.92 -0.84 11.40
CA LEU A 5 -20.50 -0.66 10.01
C LEU A 5 -19.94 0.74 9.76
N LYS A 6 -20.53 1.76 10.38
CA LYS A 6 -20.02 3.13 10.29
C LYS A 6 -18.61 3.24 10.88
N ASP A 7 -18.39 2.64 12.04
CA ASP A 7 -17.08 2.62 12.69
C ASP A 7 -16.04 1.81 11.91
N LEU A 8 -16.46 0.68 11.33
CA LEU A 8 -15.64 -0.13 10.44
C LEU A 8 -15.21 0.66 9.20
N LEU A 9 -16.13 1.36 8.53
CA LEU A 9 -15.83 2.21 7.38
C LEU A 9 -14.92 3.37 7.76
N ALA A 10 -15.12 4.00 8.92
CA ALA A 10 -14.24 5.05 9.41
C ALA A 10 -12.83 4.53 9.75
N LEU A 11 -12.72 3.34 10.34
CA LEU A 11 -11.43 2.66 10.54
C LEU A 11 -10.77 2.33 9.20
N ALA A 12 -11.57 1.89 8.23
CA ALA A 12 -11.11 1.52 6.91
C ALA A 12 -10.57 2.71 6.11
N GLN A 13 -11.27 3.85 6.18
CA GLN A 13 -10.83 5.09 5.58
C GLN A 13 -9.50 5.58 6.19
N ARG A 14 -9.33 5.45 7.51
CA ARG A 14 -8.03 5.72 8.18
C ARG A 14 -6.93 4.75 7.74
N GLY A 15 -7.26 3.46 7.61
CA GLY A 15 -6.33 2.45 7.08
C GLY A 15 -5.86 2.78 5.65
N LEU A 16 -6.79 3.18 4.78
CA LEU A 16 -6.51 3.65 3.43
C LEU A 16 -5.62 4.90 3.43
N ALA A 17 -5.91 5.90 4.27
CA ALA A 17 -5.10 7.10 4.38
C ALA A 17 -3.66 6.79 4.81
N ASN A 18 -3.48 5.93 5.82
CA ASN A 18 -2.16 5.49 6.27
C ASN A 18 -1.41 4.73 5.17
N ALA A 19 -2.10 3.84 4.44
CA ALA A 19 -1.52 3.19 3.27
C ALA A 19 -1.06 4.22 2.23
N GLY A 20 -1.88 5.24 1.95
CA GLY A 20 -1.53 6.35 1.05
C GLY A 20 -0.25 7.08 1.45
N VAL A 21 -0.04 7.33 2.75
CA VAL A 21 1.20 7.95 3.27
C VAL A 21 2.41 7.07 2.99
N TYR A 22 2.34 5.77 3.30
CA TYR A 22 3.44 4.85 3.05
C TYR A 22 3.77 4.70 1.56
N ILE A 23 2.76 4.66 0.70
CA ILE A 23 2.94 4.62 -0.76
C ILE A 23 3.62 5.89 -1.26
N SER A 24 3.15 7.06 -0.81
CA SER A 24 3.70 8.36 -1.21
C SER A 24 5.16 8.49 -0.81
N LEU A 25 5.49 8.12 0.43
CA LEU A 25 6.87 8.13 0.92
C LEU A 25 7.74 7.13 0.14
N SER A 26 7.23 5.93 -0.12
CA SER A 26 7.93 4.92 -0.92
C SER A 26 8.27 5.44 -2.32
N LEU A 27 7.31 6.03 -3.04
CA LEU A 27 7.51 6.58 -4.39
C LEU A 27 8.46 7.78 -4.39
N ALA A 28 8.35 8.66 -3.38
CA ALA A 28 9.24 9.80 -3.22
C ALA A 28 10.69 9.35 -3.02
N LEU A 29 10.93 8.36 -2.14
CA LEU A 29 12.25 7.80 -1.90
C LEU A 29 12.82 7.07 -3.13
N LEU A 30 11.98 6.37 -3.89
CA LEU A 30 12.39 5.75 -5.15
C LEU A 30 12.80 6.81 -6.20
N GLY A 31 12.08 7.93 -6.25
CA GLY A 31 12.46 9.09 -7.06
C GLY A 31 13.77 9.72 -6.59
N TYR A 32 13.95 9.87 -5.28
CA TYR A 32 15.14 10.47 -4.67
C TYR A 32 16.38 9.59 -4.85
N SER A 33 16.24 8.27 -4.84
CA SER A 33 17.32 7.33 -5.19
C SER A 33 17.89 7.61 -6.58
N ARG A 34 17.03 7.91 -7.57
CA ARG A 34 17.46 8.19 -8.96
C ARG A 34 18.31 9.45 -9.05
N PHE A 35 18.07 10.44 -8.19
CA PHE A 35 18.89 11.65 -8.13
C PHE A 35 20.33 11.33 -7.70
N TYR A 36 20.53 10.49 -6.69
CA TYR A 36 21.88 10.07 -6.25
C TYR A 36 22.55 9.11 -7.24
N ARG A 37 21.78 8.27 -7.94
CA ARG A 37 22.32 7.44 -9.03
C ARG A 37 22.99 8.30 -10.12
N GLY A 38 22.39 9.44 -10.45
CA GLY A 38 22.96 10.39 -11.43
C GLY A 38 24.26 11.07 -10.97
N LYS A 39 24.57 11.02 -9.66
CA LYS A 39 25.79 11.60 -9.07
C LYS A 39 26.90 10.58 -8.80
N GLY A 40 26.65 9.29 -9.02
CA GLY A 40 27.58 8.21 -8.71
C GLY A 40 27.58 7.76 -7.24
N ASP A 41 26.69 8.32 -6.40
CA ASP A 41 26.57 7.96 -4.98
C ASP A 41 25.73 6.68 -4.79
N MET A 42 26.38 5.53 -5.04
CA MET A 42 25.73 4.22 -5.01
C MET A 42 25.15 3.85 -3.64
N PHE A 43 25.81 4.24 -2.55
CA PHE A 43 25.37 3.96 -1.18
C PHE A 43 24.00 4.58 -0.88
N TYR A 44 23.83 5.88 -1.13
CA TYR A 44 22.57 6.60 -0.90
C TYR A 44 21.46 6.10 -1.83
N ASN A 45 21.79 5.82 -3.08
CA ASN A 45 20.86 5.24 -4.04
C ASN A 45 20.28 3.91 -3.51
N ILE A 46 21.14 2.95 -3.13
CA ILE A 46 20.69 1.64 -2.60
C ILE A 46 19.90 1.82 -1.30
N ALA A 47 20.39 2.65 -0.36
CA ALA A 47 19.71 2.90 0.90
C ALA A 47 18.27 3.41 0.68
N PHE A 48 18.07 4.38 -0.21
CA PHE A 48 16.74 4.90 -0.49
C PHE A 48 15.83 3.90 -1.21
N ILE A 49 16.36 3.03 -2.07
CA ILE A 49 15.58 1.94 -2.68
C ILE A 49 15.11 0.95 -1.59
N VAL A 50 15.98 0.58 -0.66
CA VAL A 50 15.65 -0.35 0.44
C VAL A 50 14.58 0.24 1.36
N ILE A 51 14.70 1.52 1.74
CA ILE A 51 13.69 2.19 2.57
C ILE A 51 12.37 2.31 1.80
N SER A 52 12.43 2.64 0.50
CA SER A 52 11.25 2.67 -0.38
C SER A 52 10.51 1.33 -0.40
N ILE A 53 11.23 0.22 -0.57
CA ILE A 53 10.65 -1.13 -0.56
C ILE A 53 10.03 -1.43 0.81
N THR A 54 10.71 -1.08 1.91
CA THR A 54 10.17 -1.29 3.26
C THR A 54 8.84 -0.58 3.46
N MET A 55 8.74 0.69 3.06
CA MET A 55 7.49 1.46 3.13
C MET A 55 6.39 0.85 2.24
N MET A 56 6.76 0.35 1.06
CA MET A 56 5.81 -0.33 0.18
C MET A 56 5.25 -1.62 0.81
N LEU A 57 6.10 -2.41 1.47
CA LEU A 57 5.68 -3.62 2.18
C LEU A 57 4.76 -3.30 3.36
N LEU A 58 5.00 -2.20 4.08
CA LEU A 58 4.09 -1.71 5.12
C LEU A 58 2.72 -1.33 4.55
N ALA A 59 2.68 -0.63 3.42
CA ALA A 59 1.43 -0.29 2.75
C ALA A 59 0.64 -1.54 2.34
N LEU A 60 1.32 -2.53 1.76
CA LEU A 60 0.71 -3.82 1.40
C LEU A 60 0.14 -4.54 2.62
N LYS A 61 0.89 -4.58 3.73
CA LYS A 61 0.42 -5.20 4.98
C LYS A 61 -0.83 -4.51 5.51
N VAL A 62 -0.85 -3.18 5.56
CA VAL A 62 -2.01 -2.40 6.02
C VAL A 62 -3.24 -2.68 5.15
N LEU A 63 -3.09 -2.68 3.82
CA LEU A 63 -4.21 -2.96 2.90
C LEU A 63 -4.72 -4.40 3.03
N ASN A 64 -3.83 -5.38 3.19
CA ASN A 64 -4.25 -6.77 3.40
C ASN A 64 -4.99 -6.96 4.72
N THR A 65 -4.46 -6.43 5.83
CA THR A 65 -5.14 -6.47 7.13
C THR A 65 -6.50 -5.77 7.07
N LEU A 66 -6.58 -4.65 6.35
CA LEU A 66 -7.84 -3.95 6.14
C LEU A 66 -8.86 -4.81 5.41
N LEU A 67 -8.48 -5.41 4.28
CA LEU A 67 -9.34 -6.30 3.50
C LEU A 67 -9.80 -7.51 4.31
N GLU A 68 -8.92 -8.09 5.11
CA GLU A 68 -9.25 -9.22 5.98
C GLU A 68 -10.32 -8.84 7.03
N HIS A 69 -10.17 -7.67 7.66
CA HIS A 69 -11.16 -7.16 8.63
C HIS A 69 -12.51 -6.88 7.97
N LEU A 70 -12.51 -6.24 6.79
CA LEU A 70 -13.72 -5.96 6.02
C LEU A 70 -14.42 -7.26 5.59
N HIS A 71 -13.66 -8.27 5.15
CA HIS A 71 -14.22 -9.57 4.76
C HIS A 71 -14.82 -10.34 5.93
N LYS A 72 -14.19 -10.34 7.11
CA LYS A 72 -14.75 -10.97 8.32
C LYS A 72 -16.05 -10.32 8.76
N PHE A 73 -16.21 -9.01 8.54
CA PHE A 73 -17.43 -8.29 8.92
C PHE A 73 -18.61 -8.55 7.97
N LYS A 74 -18.33 -9.00 6.74
CA LYS A 74 -19.35 -9.23 5.69
C LYS A 74 -20.42 -10.25 6.10
N ALA A 75 -20.08 -11.24 6.93
CA ALA A 75 -20.99 -12.30 7.37
C ALA A 75 -22.10 -11.82 8.33
N LYS A 76 -22.01 -10.59 8.84
CA LYS A 76 -22.92 -10.03 9.86
C LYS A 76 -23.86 -8.94 9.32
N LEU A 77 -23.88 -8.72 8.01
CA LEU A 77 -24.56 -7.57 7.39
C LEU A 77 -25.80 -7.97 6.59
N ASN A 78 -26.78 -7.06 6.57
CA ASN A 78 -27.97 -7.12 5.71
C ASN A 78 -27.59 -6.79 4.25
N GLU A 79 -28.46 -7.11 3.28
CA GLU A 79 -28.16 -6.93 1.85
C GLU A 79 -27.76 -5.50 1.44
N GLU A 80 -28.44 -4.47 1.99
CA GLU A 80 -28.14 -3.07 1.68
C GLU A 80 -26.75 -2.65 2.21
N ASP A 81 -26.47 -2.97 3.47
CA ASP A 81 -25.19 -2.70 4.13
C ASP A 81 -24.04 -3.49 3.47
N LEU A 82 -24.32 -4.69 2.96
CA LEU A 82 -23.38 -5.54 2.23
C LEU A 82 -23.01 -4.95 0.86
N LYS A 83 -23.96 -4.29 0.18
CA LYS A 83 -23.71 -3.60 -1.09
C LYS A 83 -22.75 -2.41 -0.88
N LEU A 84 -23.02 -1.57 0.13
CA LEU A 84 -22.15 -0.46 0.51
C LEU A 84 -20.73 -0.93 0.87
N LEU A 85 -20.63 -2.01 1.65
CA LEU A 85 -19.34 -2.58 2.01
C LEU A 85 -18.57 -3.10 0.79
N ASN A 86 -19.24 -3.77 -0.16
CA ASN A 86 -18.59 -4.27 -1.38
C ASN A 86 -18.06 -3.14 -2.26
N GLU A 87 -18.82 -2.05 -2.41
CA GLU A 87 -18.36 -0.84 -3.11
C GLU A 87 -17.11 -0.25 -2.44
N PHE A 88 -17.07 -0.24 -1.11
CA PHE A 88 -15.89 0.21 -0.39
C PHE A 88 -14.68 -0.72 -0.56
N ILE A 89 -14.86 -2.05 -0.51
CA ILE A 89 -13.80 -3.06 -0.61
C ILE A 89 -13.07 -3.02 -1.96
N ILE A 90 -13.72 -2.56 -3.03
CA ILE A 90 -13.10 -2.55 -4.36
C ILE A 90 -11.87 -1.64 -4.42
N ILE A 91 -11.90 -0.50 -3.71
CA ILE A 91 -10.84 0.51 -3.68
C ILE A 91 -9.52 -0.08 -3.11
N PRO A 92 -9.46 -0.59 -1.86
CA PRO A 92 -8.24 -1.18 -1.31
C PRO A 92 -7.77 -2.40 -2.11
N ARG A 93 -8.70 -3.17 -2.71
CA ARG A 93 -8.34 -4.34 -3.52
C ARG A 93 -7.62 -3.97 -4.80
N VAL A 94 -8.15 -3.02 -5.56
CA VAL A 94 -7.51 -2.51 -6.79
C VAL A 94 -6.15 -1.90 -6.45
N LEU A 95 -6.09 -1.10 -5.37
CA LEU A 95 -4.85 -0.50 -4.90
C LEU A 95 -3.80 -1.56 -4.56
N LEU A 96 -4.19 -2.64 -3.90
CA LEU A 96 -3.27 -3.74 -3.56
C LEU A 96 -2.63 -4.38 -4.81
N TYR A 97 -3.40 -4.64 -5.88
CA TYR A 97 -2.85 -5.17 -7.14
C TYR A 97 -1.86 -4.20 -7.81
N ILE A 98 -2.16 -2.90 -7.78
CA ILE A 98 -1.25 -1.86 -8.30
C ILE A 98 0.05 -1.87 -7.49
N LEU A 99 -0.02 -1.93 -6.16
CA LEU A 99 1.17 -1.92 -5.31
C LEU A 99 2.00 -3.19 -5.41
N ILE A 100 1.39 -4.36 -5.64
CA ILE A 100 2.14 -5.59 -5.96
C ILE A 100 2.98 -5.38 -7.22
N SER A 101 2.37 -4.79 -8.26
CA SER A 101 3.07 -4.49 -9.51
C SER A 101 4.23 -3.50 -9.31
N ILE A 102 4.01 -2.42 -8.57
CA ILE A 102 5.06 -1.43 -8.26
C ILE A 102 6.16 -2.07 -7.41
N SER A 103 5.80 -2.89 -6.42
CA SER A 103 6.75 -3.61 -5.58
C SER A 103 7.68 -4.49 -6.41
N PHE A 104 7.12 -5.24 -7.37
CA PHE A 104 7.91 -6.03 -8.31
C PHE A 104 8.96 -5.19 -9.05
N PHE A 105 8.57 -4.02 -9.58
CA PHE A 105 9.50 -3.10 -10.23
C PHE A 105 10.55 -2.51 -9.29
N SER A 106 10.18 -2.21 -8.03
CA SER A 106 11.11 -1.72 -7.02
C SER A 106 12.17 -2.76 -6.66
N PHE A 107 11.77 -4.02 -6.45
CA PHE A 107 12.70 -5.14 -6.24
C PHE A 107 13.58 -5.39 -7.46
N PHE A 108 13.01 -5.34 -8.66
CA PHE A 108 13.78 -5.47 -9.90
C PHE A 108 14.82 -4.34 -10.03
N THR A 109 14.45 -3.11 -9.67
CA THR A 109 15.38 -1.98 -9.66
C THR A 109 16.52 -2.23 -8.68
N LEU A 110 16.24 -2.67 -7.45
CA LEU A 110 17.27 -3.02 -6.48
C LEU A 110 18.23 -4.10 -7.01
N TYR A 111 17.69 -5.19 -7.56
CA TYR A 111 18.49 -6.27 -8.14
C TYR A 111 19.43 -5.78 -9.24
N ARG A 112 18.94 -4.88 -10.12
CA ARG A 112 19.74 -4.32 -11.20
C ARG A 112 20.87 -3.44 -10.67
N GLU A 113 20.59 -2.57 -9.70
CA GLU A 113 21.57 -1.65 -9.13
C GLU A 113 22.64 -2.40 -8.31
N LEU A 114 22.33 -3.57 -7.73
CA LEU A 114 23.32 -4.41 -7.05
C LEU A 114 24.24 -5.19 -7.99
N LYS A 115 23.86 -5.36 -9.26
CA LYS A 115 24.62 -6.10 -10.28
C LYS A 115 25.53 -5.21 -11.13
N GLN A 116 25.25 -3.90 -11.17
CA GLN A 116 26.10 -2.89 -11.80
C GLN A 116 27.35 -2.65 -10.97
#